data_AF-A0A6B0YBX2-F1
#
_entry.id   AF-A0A6B0YBX2-F1
#
_cell.length_a   1.000
_cell.length_b   1.000
_cell.length_c   1.000
_cell.angle_alpha   90.00
_cell.angle_beta   90.00
_cell.angle_gamma   90.00
#
_symmetry.space_group_name_H-M   'P 1'
#
loop_
_entity.id
_entity.type
_entity.pdbx_description
1 polymer ?
#
loop_
_entity_poly.entity_id
_entity_poly.type
_entity_poly.pdbx_seq_one_letter_code
_entity_poly.pdbx_strand_id
1 'polypeptide(L)' 'MDTVIEDRVAVVITRKTSEPVVMMAKSEHDSMMETYHLLRSPLNAERLRQAIAEVEAGEVVTATLSDGSIEEKR' A
#
# COMPACT_ATOMS: atom_id res chain seq x y z
N MET A 1 15.71 -18.36 3.71
CA MET A 1 15.19 -17.03 3.33
C MET A 1 13.87 -17.20 2.58
N ASP A 2 13.73 -18.25 1.78
CA ASP A 2 12.54 -18.58 1.00
C ASP A 2 11.24 -18.58 1.83
N THR A 3 11.24 -19.14 3.04
CA THR A 3 10.08 -19.10 3.96
C THR A 3 9.59 -17.68 4.29
N VAL A 4 10.48 -16.69 4.40
CA VAL A 4 10.10 -15.27 4.64
C VAL A 4 9.37 -14.66 3.44
N ILE A 5 9.69 -15.14 2.25
CA ILE A 5 9.09 -14.69 0.99
C ILE A 5 7.77 -15.42 0.75
N GLU A 6 7.76 -16.74 0.91
CA GLU A 6 6.61 -17.60 0.66
C GLU A 6 5.47 -17.33 1.64
N ASP A 7 5.80 -17.26 2.94
CA ASP A 7 4.79 -17.11 4.00
C ASP A 7 4.52 -15.64 4.34
N ARG A 8 5.24 -14.69 3.70
CA ARG A 8 5.19 -13.24 3.98
C ARG A 8 5.31 -12.87 5.46
N VAL A 9 6.14 -13.60 6.21
CA VAL A 9 6.32 -13.39 7.66
C VAL A 9 7.64 -12.69 7.94
N ALA A 10 7.63 -11.70 8.82
CA ALA A 10 8.84 -11.07 9.32
C ALA A 10 9.53 -11.96 10.37
N VAL A 11 10.86 -12.05 10.32
CA VAL A 11 11.68 -12.82 11.28
C VAL A 11 12.60 -11.86 12.04
N VAL A 12 12.57 -11.95 13.37
CA VAL A 12 13.47 -11.18 14.24
C VAL A 12 14.74 -11.97 14.50
N ILE A 13 15.89 -11.39 14.14
CA ILE A 13 17.21 -11.96 14.38
C ILE A 13 17.82 -11.25 15.60
N THR A 14 17.92 -11.97 16.71
CA THR A 14 18.51 -11.47 17.96
C THR A 14 20.02 -11.69 17.97
N ARG A 15 20.78 -10.71 18.48
CA ARG A 15 22.24 -10.74 18.52
C ARG A 15 22.73 -10.51 19.95
N LYS A 16 23.79 -11.22 20.36
CA LYS A 16 24.25 -11.23 21.76
C LYS A 16 24.81 -9.89 22.24
N THR A 17 25.36 -9.09 21.33
CA THR A 17 26.09 -7.86 21.65
C THR A 17 25.66 -6.66 20.81
N SER A 18 24.58 -6.79 20.03
CA SER A 18 24.09 -5.72 19.16
C SER A 18 22.57 -5.74 19.06
N GLU A 19 22.02 -4.63 18.55
CA GLU A 19 20.59 -4.44 18.40
C GLU A 19 19.98 -5.54 17.50
N PRO A 20 18.80 -6.08 17.83
CA PRO A 20 18.08 -7.01 16.98
C PRO A 20 17.73 -6.38 15.62
N VAL A 21 17.60 -7.22 14.59
CA VAL A 21 17.14 -6.79 13.26
C VAL A 21 15.94 -7.60 12.82
N VAL A 22 15.09 -6.99 12.01
CA VAL A 22 13.96 -7.65 11.36
C VAL A 22 14.35 -7.96 9.92
N MET A 23 14.17 -9.22 9.51
CA MET A 23 14.29 -9.65 8.13
C MET A 23 12.89 -9.90 7.58
N MET A 24 12.57 -9.31 6.44
CA MET A 24 11.31 -9.50 5.74
C MET A 24 11.52 -9.49 4.23
N ALA A 25 10.55 -9.98 3.47
CA ALA A 25 10.59 -9.88 2.02
C ALA A 25 10.64 -8.41 1.59
N LYS A 26 11.44 -8.10 0.56
CA LYS A 26 11.56 -6.72 0.05
C LYS A 26 10.19 -6.15 -0.37
N SER A 27 9.38 -6.96 -1.04
CA SER A 27 8.04 -6.56 -1.47
C SER A 27 7.16 -6.14 -0.30
N GLU A 28 7.27 -6.84 0.85
CA GLU A 28 6.50 -6.52 2.04
C GLU A 28 6.96 -5.17 2.64
N HIS A 29 8.27 -4.95 2.70
CA HIS A 29 8.82 -3.66 3.12
C HIS A 29 8.35 -2.52 2.21
N ASP A 30 8.39 -2.70 0.89
CA ASP A 30 7.97 -1.67 -0.06
C ASP A 30 6.46 -1.36 0.08
N SER A 31 5.62 -2.38 0.19
CA SER A 31 4.17 -2.21 0.43
C SER A 31 3.86 -1.49 1.74
N MET A 32 4.61 -1.79 2.82
CA MET A 32 4.49 -1.06 4.08
C MET A 32 4.89 0.41 3.94
N MET A 33 5.98 0.69 3.23
CA MET A 33 6.45 2.06 3.01
C MET A 33 5.48 2.87 2.15
N GLU A 34 4.87 2.25 1.15
CA GLU A 34 3.83 2.89 0.33
C GLU A 34 2.56 3.17 1.13
N THR A 35 2.12 2.20 1.95
CA THR A 35 0.98 2.40 2.87
C THR A 35 1.28 3.54 3.84
N TYR A 36 2.48 3.57 4.43
CA TYR A 36 2.91 4.67 5.30
C TYR A 36 2.91 6.01 4.54
N HIS A 37 3.41 6.04 3.31
CA HIS A 37 3.42 7.23 2.47
C HIS A 37 2.00 7.76 2.23
N LEU A 38 1.06 6.89 1.83
CA LEU A 38 -0.34 7.25 1.57
C LEU A 38 -1.03 7.78 2.83
N LEU A 39 -0.75 7.18 3.99
CA LEU A 39 -1.38 7.54 5.26
C LEU A 39 -0.71 8.71 5.98
N ARG A 40 0.49 9.14 5.55
CA ARG A 40 1.24 10.23 6.19
C ARG A 40 0.49 11.57 6.17
N SER A 41 -0.29 11.83 5.13
CA SER A 41 -1.14 13.03 5.04
C SER A 41 -2.53 12.70 5.58
N PRO A 42 -3.00 13.35 6.66
CA PRO A 42 -4.34 13.10 7.21
C PRO A 42 -5.45 13.28 6.17
N LEU A 43 -5.31 14.29 5.30
CA LEU A 43 -6.26 14.56 4.23
C LEU A 43 -6.28 13.43 3.18
N ASN A 44 -5.11 12.90 2.82
CA ASN A 44 -5.03 11.81 1.85
C ASN A 44 -5.55 10.50 2.46
N ALA A 45 -5.25 10.25 3.72
CA ALA A 45 -5.75 9.09 4.46
C ALA A 45 -7.29 9.10 4.53
N GLU A 46 -7.89 10.27 4.78
CA GLU A 46 -9.35 10.41 4.80
C GLU A 46 -9.97 10.14 3.43
N ARG A 47 -9.41 10.75 2.37
CA ARG A 47 -9.86 10.51 0.99
C ARG A 47 -9.77 9.04 0.61
N LEU A 48 -8.68 8.37 1.00
CA LEU A 48 -8.50 6.95 0.71
C LEU A 48 -9.53 6.08 1.44
N ARG A 49 -9.80 6.36 2.71
CA ARG A 49 -10.84 5.66 3.48
C ARG A 49 -12.23 5.87 2.89
N GLN A 50 -12.55 7.10 2.50
CA GLN A 50 -13.81 7.41 1.85
C GLN A 50 -13.96 6.65 0.52
N ALA A 51 -12.94 6.68 -0.34
CA ALA A 51 -12.96 5.96 -1.61
C ALA A 51 -13.12 4.45 -1.42
N ILE A 52 -12.49 3.85 -0.41
CA ILE A 52 -12.71 2.43 -0.06
C ILE A 52 -14.18 2.18 0.32
N ALA A 53 -14.77 3.03 1.16
CA ALA A 53 -16.16 2.90 1.58
C ALA A 53 -17.15 3.04 0.41
N GLU A 54 -16.92 3.99 -0.49
CA GLU A 54 -17.71 4.17 -1.72
C GLU A 54 -17.64 2.92 -2.61
N VAL A 55 -16.44 2.35 -2.80
CA VAL A 55 -16.26 1.11 -3.57
C VAL A 55 -16.97 -0.07 -2.91
N GLU A 56 -16.86 -0.23 -1.59
CA GLU A 56 -17.54 -1.30 -0.83
C GLU A 56 -19.08 -1.15 -0.87
N ALA A 57 -19.58 0.08 -0.92
CA ALA A 57 -21.00 0.39 -1.10
C ALA A 57 -21.49 0.22 -2.55
N GLY A 58 -20.58 -0.01 -3.51
CA GLY A 58 -20.88 -0.11 -4.94
C GLY A 58 -21.07 1.24 -5.63
N GLU A 59 -20.71 2.35 -4.98
CA GLU A 59 -20.76 3.72 -5.50
C GLU A 59 -19.57 4.01 -6.42
N VAL A 60 -19.41 3.21 -7.48
CA VAL A 60 -18.30 3.33 -8.42
C VAL A 60 -18.74 3.90 -9.77
N VAL A 61 -17.92 4.80 -10.32
CA VAL A 61 -18.11 5.32 -11.68
C VAL A 61 -17.19 4.56 -12.64
N THR A 62 -17.79 3.79 -13.55
CA THR A 62 -17.03 3.15 -14.64
C THR A 62 -16.78 4.17 -15.74
N ALA A 63 -15.52 4.53 -15.96
CA ALA A 63 -15.10 5.35 -17.08
C ALA A 63 -14.20 4.54 -18.02
N THR A 64 -14.43 4.65 -19.33
CA THR A 64 -13.50 4.16 -20.33
C THR A 64 -12.38 5.17 -20.49
N LEU A 65 -11.14 4.76 -20.27
CA LEU A 65 -9.97 5.56 -20.56
C LEU A 65 -9.89 5.79 -22.08
N SER A 66 -10.26 6.98 -22.54
CA SER A 66 -9.91 7.42 -23.88
C SER A 66 -8.40 7.68 -23.91
N ASP A 67 -7.69 7.06 -24.85
CA ASP A 67 -6.27 7.31 -25.07
C ASP A 67 -6.02 8.83 -25.20
N GLY A 68 -5.39 9.41 -24.18
CA GLY A 68 -4.57 10.61 -24.26
C GLY A 68 -5.16 11.88 -24.90
N SER A 69 -6.49 12.06 -24.97
CA SER A 69 -7.09 13.33 -25.38
C SER A 69 -8.26 13.66 -24.49
N ILE A 70 -7.99 14.44 -23.44
CA ILE A 70 -9.02 15.09 -22.63
C ILE A 70 -9.70 16.12 -23.54
N GLU A 71 -10.81 15.73 -24.19
CA GLU A 71 -11.77 16.70 -24.69
C GLU A 71 -12.80 16.98 -23.58
N GLU A 72 -12.56 18.06 -22.83
CA GLU A 72 -13.60 18.71 -22.04
C GLU A 72 -14.73 19.16 -22.98
N LYS A 73 -15.90 18.53 -22.90
CA LYS A 73 -17.10 19.03 -23.56
C LYS A 73 -17.90 19.86 -22.56
N ARG A 74 -17.89 21.18 -22.83
CA ARG A 74 -18.72 22.23 -22.21
C ARG A 74 -20.21 21.91 -22.20
#